data_AF-S2JZT9-F1
#
_entry.id   AF-S2JZT9-F1
#
_cell.length_a   1.000
_cell.length_b   1.000
_cell.length_c   1.000
_cell.angle_alpha   90.00
_cell.angle_beta   90.00
_cell.angle_gamma   90.00
#
_symmetry.space_group_name_H-M   'P 1'
#
loop_
_entity.id
_entity.type
_entity.pdbx_description
1 polymer ?
#
loop_
_entity_poly.entity_id
_entity_poly.type
_entity_poly.pdbx_seq_one_letter_code
_entity_poly.pdbx_strand_id
1 'polypeptide(L)'
;MVSPDLNNLLESEDLMVKAVHDKVDNVKKQLGKVTKQEIKIKGAAQKKANAGLDMVNNIKMAIRTHQHAKKRLSHYEEIKNNTLNNIILPTITEELQIIKRKYDNKQIYSIKRQQYIQQFFDNKREAFIFARKHLKNL
;
A
#
# COMPACT_ATOMS: atom_id res chain seq x y z
N MET A 1 -14.43 -2.64 -7.16
CA MET A 1 -14.88 -3.74 -6.27
C MET A 1 -13.64 -4.56 -5.95
N VAL A 2 -13.21 -4.60 -4.69
CA VAL A 2 -12.08 -5.43 -4.24
C VAL A 2 -12.55 -6.88 -4.27
N SER A 3 -11.79 -7.79 -4.88
CA SER A 3 -12.19 -9.21 -5.00
C SER A 3 -12.40 -9.83 -3.61
N PRO A 4 -13.47 -10.63 -3.39
CA PRO A 4 -13.73 -11.31 -2.12
C PRO A 4 -12.55 -12.13 -1.61
N ASP A 5 -11.76 -12.70 -2.53
CA ASP A 5 -10.57 -13.49 -2.20
C ASP A 5 -9.43 -12.68 -1.57
N LEU A 6 -9.29 -11.39 -1.91
CA LEU A 6 -8.27 -10.52 -1.30
C LEU A 6 -8.62 -10.17 0.14
N ASN A 7 -9.89 -9.93 0.45
CA ASN A 7 -10.34 -9.63 1.80
C ASN A 7 -10.18 -10.83 2.73
N ASN A 8 -10.50 -12.04 2.26
CA ASN A 8 -10.29 -13.27 3.02
C ASN A 8 -8.79 -13.54 3.27
N LEU A 9 -7.92 -13.23 2.31
CA LEU A 9 -6.48 -13.35 2.47
C LEU A 9 -5.93 -12.32 3.49
N LEU A 10 -6.40 -11.07 3.43
CA LEU A 10 -6.06 -10.00 4.37
C LEU A 10 -6.45 -10.33 5.82
N GLU A 11 -7.65 -10.85 6.03
CA GLU A 11 -8.12 -11.28 7.36
C GLU A 11 -7.28 -12.44 7.91
N SER A 12 -6.88 -13.39 7.04
CA SER A 12 -6.01 -14.51 7.44
C SER A 12 -4.60 -14.06 7.85
N GLU A 13 -4.05 -13.04 7.18
CA GLU A 13 -2.74 -12.46 7.54
C GLU A 13 -2.81 -11.67 8.86
N ASP A 14 -3.87 -10.88 9.08
CA ASP A 14 -4.03 -10.13 10.32
C ASP A 14 -4.23 -11.05 11.54
N LEU A 15 -4.94 -12.17 11.35
CA LEU A 15 -5.03 -13.24 12.35
C LEU A 15 -3.67 -13.87 12.66
N MET A 16 -2.83 -14.11 11.64
CA MET A 16 -1.47 -14.63 11.82
C MET A 16 -0.59 -13.64 12.59
N VAL A 17 -0.64 -12.34 12.26
CA VAL A 17 0.15 -11.30 12.93
C VAL A 17 -0.26 -11.11 14.39
N LYS A 18 -1.56 -11.22 14.68
CA LYS A 18 -2.10 -11.18 16.05
C LYS A 18 -1.66 -12.39 16.86
N ALA A 19 -1.73 -13.60 16.28
CA ALA A 19 -1.25 -14.82 16.91
C ALA A 19 0.26 -14.79 17.22
N VAL A 20 1.06 -14.14 16.35
CA VAL A 20 2.49 -13.92 16.60
C VAL A 20 2.71 -12.91 17.74
N HIS A 21 1.94 -11.81 17.79
CA HIS A 21 2.00 -10.86 18.90
C HIS A 21 1.69 -11.52 20.25
N ASP A 22 0.62 -12.31 20.32
CA ASP A 22 0.20 -12.99 21.54
C ASP A 22 1.25 -14.01 22.02
N LYS A 23 1.88 -14.74 21.10
CA LYS A 23 2.98 -15.66 21.42
C LYS A 23 4.20 -14.90 21.97
N VAL A 24 4.57 -13.78 21.36
CA VAL A 24 5.70 -12.97 21.80
C VAL A 24 5.47 -12.39 23.20
N ASP A 25 4.24 -11.95 23.48
CA ASP A 25 3.89 -11.41 24.81
C ASP A 25 3.83 -12.49 25.89
N ASN A 26 3.45 -13.73 25.54
CA ASN A 26 3.54 -14.88 26.44
C ASN A 26 5.00 -15.25 26.77
N VAL A 27 5.90 -15.23 25.79
CA VAL A 27 7.34 -15.48 26.02
C VAL A 27 7.93 -14.41 26.94
N LYS A 28 7.55 -13.14 26.76
CA LYS A 28 7.98 -12.03 27.64
C LYS A 28 7.50 -12.23 29.09
N LYS A 29 6.27 -12.70 29.30
CA LYS A 29 5.73 -13.01 30.64
C LYS A 29 6.45 -14.18 31.31
N GLN A 30 6.87 -15.19 30.55
CA GLN A 30 7.62 -16.33 31.08
C GLN A 30 9.06 -15.95 31.48
N LEU A 31 9.73 -15.12 30.68
CA LEU A 31 11.08 -14.63 30.98
C LEU A 31 11.13 -13.68 32.19
N GLY A 32 10.02 -13.01 32.53
CA GLY A 32 9.91 -12.14 33.71
C GLY A 32 9.81 -12.88 35.06
N LYS A 33 9.68 -14.22 35.08
CA LYS A 33 9.46 -15.03 36.30
C LYS A 33 10.71 -15.78 36.80
N VAL A 34 11.92 -15.29 36.54
CA VAL A 34 13.16 -15.92 37.06
C VAL A 34 13.44 -15.42 38.49
N THR A 35 13.11 -16.24 39.48
CA THR A 35 13.35 -15.99 40.92
C THR A 35 14.83 -16.06 41.30
N LYS A 36 15.24 -15.17 42.21
CA LYS A 36 16.61 -14.97 42.72
C LYS A 36 17.19 -16.25 43.37
N GLN A 37 18.24 -16.80 42.76
CA GLN A 37 19.28 -17.57 43.47
C GLN A 37 20.66 -17.00 43.11
N GLU A 38 21.51 -16.87 44.13
CA GLU A 38 22.76 -16.12 44.11
C GLU A 38 23.97 -16.98 43.74
N ILE A 39 24.42 -16.89 42.49
CA ILE A 39 25.78 -17.27 42.05
C ILE A 39 26.23 -16.25 40.99
N LYS A 40 27.53 -15.97 40.86
CA LYS A 40 28.17 -15.05 39.88
C LYS A 40 27.87 -15.33 38.38
N ILE A 41 26.85 -16.13 38.09
CA ILE A 41 26.17 -16.39 36.82
C ILE A 41 25.12 -15.29 36.50
N LYS A 42 24.77 -14.43 37.47
CA LYS A 42 23.79 -13.33 37.32
C LYS A 42 24.05 -12.45 36.07
N GLY A 43 25.31 -12.12 35.77
CA GLY A 43 25.64 -11.27 34.61
C GLY A 43 25.41 -11.95 33.24
N ALA A 44 25.72 -13.24 33.12
CA ALA A 44 25.54 -13.98 31.88
C ALA A 44 24.07 -14.32 31.61
N ALA A 45 23.33 -14.69 32.66
CA ALA A 45 21.88 -14.90 32.57
C ALA A 45 21.14 -13.60 32.22
N GLN A 46 21.51 -12.47 32.86
CA GLN A 46 20.97 -11.15 32.53
C GLN A 46 21.27 -10.74 31.08
N LYS A 47 22.49 -10.98 30.59
CA LYS A 47 22.85 -10.71 29.18
C LYS A 47 22.02 -11.54 28.20
N LYS A 48 21.78 -12.83 28.50
CA LYS A 48 20.90 -13.68 27.68
C LYS A 48 19.44 -13.20 27.70
N ALA A 49 18.93 -12.78 28.85
CA ALA A 49 17.58 -12.23 28.97
C ALA A 49 17.43 -10.92 28.18
N ASN A 50 18.40 -10.01 28.29
CA ASN A 50 18.43 -8.75 27.53
C ASN A 50 18.53 -9.01 26.02
N ALA A 51 19.38 -9.94 25.58
CA ALA A 51 19.47 -10.32 24.16
C ALA A 51 18.15 -10.90 23.62
N GLY A 52 17.43 -11.69 24.43
CA GLY A 52 16.09 -12.18 24.08
C GLY A 52 15.06 -11.05 23.96
N LEU A 53 15.11 -10.06 24.85
CA LEU A 53 14.27 -8.86 24.78
C LEU A 53 14.60 -7.99 23.55
N ASP A 54 15.88 -7.83 23.23
CA ASP A 54 16.34 -7.08 22.05
C ASP A 54 15.88 -7.76 20.77
N MET A 55 15.98 -9.10 20.69
CA MET A 55 15.45 -9.87 19.57
C MET A 55 13.94 -9.68 19.41
N VAL A 56 13.18 -9.75 20.52
CA VAL A 56 11.73 -9.50 20.51
C VAL A 56 11.41 -8.07 20.05
N ASN A 57 12.15 -7.07 20.53
CA ASN A 57 11.96 -5.69 20.13
C ASN A 57 12.26 -5.48 18.64
N ASN A 58 13.33 -6.11 18.12
CA ASN A 58 13.69 -6.08 16.71
C ASN A 58 12.58 -6.70 15.83
N ILE A 59 12.01 -7.84 16.25
CA ILE A 59 10.88 -8.47 15.56
C ILE A 59 9.66 -7.54 15.56
N LYS A 60 9.32 -6.95 16.72
CA LYS A 60 8.19 -6.00 16.82
C LYS A 60 8.40 -4.78 15.92
N MET A 61 9.61 -4.24 15.88
CA MET A 61 9.97 -3.15 14.97
C MET A 61 9.82 -3.55 13.52
N ALA A 62 10.33 -4.72 13.11
CA ALA A 62 10.20 -5.20 11.74
C ALA A 62 8.72 -5.35 11.31
N ILE A 63 7.87 -5.91 12.18
CA ILE A 63 6.43 -6.03 11.94
C ILE A 63 5.79 -4.64 11.76
N ARG A 64 6.07 -3.69 12.66
CA ARG A 64 5.53 -2.33 12.56
C ARG A 64 5.97 -1.63 11.29
N THR A 65 7.24 -1.75 10.91
CA THR A 65 7.77 -1.18 9.67
C THR A 65 7.06 -1.76 8.46
N HIS A 66 6.87 -3.08 8.42
CA HIS A 66 6.12 -3.75 7.35
C HIS A 66 4.66 -3.28 7.29
N GLN A 67 3.95 -3.23 8.43
CA GLN A 67 2.58 -2.74 8.50
C GLN A 67 2.45 -1.29 8.02
N HIS A 68 3.40 -0.42 8.41
CA HIS A 68 3.43 0.96 7.96
C HIS A 68 3.66 1.07 6.45
N ALA A 69 4.56 0.26 5.90
CA ALA A 69 4.78 0.19 4.45
C ALA A 69 3.52 -0.27 3.70
N LYS A 70 2.85 -1.33 4.18
CA LYS A 70 1.59 -1.84 3.62
C LYS A 70 0.50 -0.76 3.62
N LYS A 71 0.31 -0.07 4.76
CA LYS A 71 -0.67 1.03 4.85
C LYS A 71 -0.37 2.17 3.89
N ARG A 72 0.91 2.55 3.74
CA ARG A 72 1.32 3.57 2.77
C ARG A 72 1.01 3.16 1.34
N LEU A 73 1.30 1.92 0.96
CA LEU A 73 0.98 1.41 -0.37
C LEU A 73 -0.54 1.44 -0.64
N SER A 74 -1.33 0.93 0.29
CA SER A 74 -2.81 0.98 0.20
C SER A 74 -3.32 2.41 0.03
N HIS A 75 -2.78 3.36 0.80
CA HIS A 75 -3.15 4.77 0.68
C HIS A 75 -2.85 5.36 -0.70
N TYR A 76 -1.66 5.07 -1.27
CA TYR A 76 -1.33 5.53 -2.62
C TYR A 76 -2.17 4.84 -3.70
N GLU A 77 -2.54 3.57 -3.51
CA GLU A 77 -3.47 2.87 -4.39
C GLU A 77 -4.87 3.48 -4.36
N GLU A 78 -5.37 3.84 -3.17
CA GLU A 78 -6.63 4.56 -3.00
C GLU A 78 -6.61 5.90 -3.72
N ILE A 79 -5.56 6.72 -3.52
CA ILE A 79 -5.40 7.99 -4.22
C ILE A 79 -5.35 7.78 -5.74
N LYS A 80 -4.57 6.80 -6.21
CA LYS A 80 -4.47 6.48 -7.64
C LYS A 80 -5.83 6.11 -8.22
N ASN A 81 -6.58 5.24 -7.54
CA ASN A 81 -7.90 4.81 -7.98
C ASN A 81 -8.92 5.95 -7.95
N ASN A 82 -8.88 6.78 -6.90
CA ASN A 82 -9.72 7.97 -6.79
C ASN A 82 -9.46 8.94 -7.94
N THR A 83 -8.19 9.28 -8.18
CA THR A 83 -7.78 10.18 -9.26
C THR A 83 -8.14 9.62 -10.65
N LEU A 84 -7.94 8.32 -10.87
CA LEU A 84 -8.30 7.68 -12.14
C LEU A 84 -9.81 7.76 -12.40
N ASN A 85 -10.63 7.34 -11.43
CA ASN A 85 -12.06 7.18 -11.62
C ASN A 85 -12.82 8.52 -11.59
N ASN A 86 -12.38 9.45 -10.75
CA ASN A 86 -13.13 10.69 -10.51
C ASN A 86 -12.62 11.88 -11.31
N ILE A 87 -11.39 11.82 -11.84
CA ILE A 87 -10.80 12.96 -12.57
C ILE A 87 -10.36 12.56 -13.98
N ILE A 88 -9.48 11.57 -14.11
CA ILE A 88 -8.90 11.22 -15.41
C ILE A 88 -9.96 10.67 -16.37
N LEU A 89 -10.70 9.63 -15.97
CA LEU A 89 -11.71 9.00 -16.83
C LEU A 89 -12.85 9.94 -17.22
N PRO A 90 -13.44 10.74 -16.31
CA PRO A 90 -14.46 11.73 -16.67
C PRO A 90 -13.94 12.76 -17.67
N THR A 91 -12.74 13.31 -17.44
CA THR A 91 -12.15 14.31 -18.35
C THR A 91 -11.91 13.74 -19.74
N ILE A 92 -11.32 12.55 -19.83
CA ILE A 92 -11.11 11.86 -21.12
C ILE A 92 -12.45 11.59 -21.81
N THR A 93 -13.47 11.21 -21.05
CA THR A 93 -14.82 10.95 -21.60
C THR A 93 -15.43 12.22 -22.19
N GLU A 94 -15.32 13.35 -21.50
CA GLU A 94 -15.78 14.65 -21.99
C GLU A 94 -15.03 15.06 -23.27
N GLU A 95 -13.71 14.97 -23.29
CA GLU A 95 -12.92 15.31 -24.47
C GLU A 95 -13.23 14.39 -25.67
N LEU A 96 -13.45 13.09 -25.43
CA LEU A 96 -13.91 12.16 -26.47
C LEU A 96 -15.32 12.46 -26.98
N GLN A 97 -16.22 12.97 -26.13
CA GLN A 97 -17.53 13.44 -26.57
C GLN A 97 -17.43 14.68 -27.46
N ILE A 98 -16.53 15.62 -27.14
CA ILE A 98 -16.26 16.78 -27.97
C ILE A 98 -15.72 16.35 -29.34
N ILE A 99 -14.78 15.40 -29.37
CA ILE A 99 -14.25 14.83 -30.62
C ILE A 99 -15.37 14.16 -31.42
N LYS A 100 -16.26 13.40 -30.76
CA LYS A 100 -17.41 12.76 -31.40
C LYS A 100 -18.34 13.78 -32.06
N ARG A 101 -18.69 14.85 -31.34
CA ARG A 101 -19.55 15.94 -31.87
C ARG A 101 -18.91 16.69 -33.03
N LYS A 102 -17.57 16.78 -33.07
CA LYS A 102 -16.83 17.44 -34.14
C LYS A 102 -16.73 16.59 -35.42
N TYR A 103 -16.78 15.26 -35.29
CA TYR A 103 -16.62 14.33 -36.40
C TYR A 103 -17.79 13.34 -36.44
N ASP A 104 -18.88 13.71 -37.12
CA ASP A 104 -20.08 12.85 -37.26
C ASP A 104 -19.80 11.56 -38.05
N ASN A 105 -18.79 11.54 -38.93
CA ASN A 105 -18.38 10.33 -39.62
C ASN A 105 -17.70 9.34 -38.65
N LYS A 106 -18.33 8.18 -38.47
CA LYS A 106 -17.89 7.10 -37.58
C LYS A 106 -16.44 6.66 -37.80
N GLN A 107 -15.98 6.55 -39.05
CA GLN A 107 -14.61 6.11 -39.35
C GLN A 107 -13.59 7.18 -38.95
N ILE A 108 -13.87 8.45 -39.26
CA ILE A 108 -13.01 9.58 -38.89
C ILE A 108 -12.95 9.72 -37.37
N TYR A 109 -14.09 9.61 -36.68
CA TYR A 109 -14.13 9.59 -35.22
C TYR A 109 -13.26 8.49 -34.63
N SER A 110 -13.33 7.27 -35.15
CA SER A 110 -12.54 6.14 -34.64
C SER A 110 -11.04 6.42 -34.71
N ILE A 111 -10.56 6.94 -35.84
CA ILE A 111 -9.16 7.31 -36.03
C ILE A 111 -8.76 8.43 -35.05
N LYS A 112 -9.59 9.47 -34.92
CA LYS A 112 -9.30 10.61 -34.03
C LYS A 112 -9.31 10.23 -32.56
N ARG A 113 -10.25 9.38 -32.14
CA ARG A 113 -10.28 8.80 -30.79
C ARG A 113 -8.99 8.04 -30.50
N GLN A 114 -8.55 7.19 -31.42
CA GLN A 114 -7.33 6.42 -31.24
C GLN A 114 -6.09 7.33 -31.15
N GLN A 115 -5.96 8.30 -32.06
CA GLN A 115 -4.87 9.30 -32.02
C GLN A 115 -4.83 10.04 -30.67
N TYR A 116 -5.99 10.49 -30.20
CA TYR A 116 -6.11 11.20 -28.93
C TYR A 116 -5.73 10.33 -27.72
N ILE A 117 -6.16 9.06 -27.68
CA ILE A 117 -5.76 8.16 -26.57
C ILE A 117 -4.27 7.85 -26.66
N GLN A 118 -3.77 7.56 -27.85
CA GLN A 118 -2.39 7.14 -28.08
C GLN A 118 -1.38 8.23 -27.72
N GLN A 119 -1.74 9.52 -27.90
CA GLN A 119 -0.83 10.63 -27.59
C GLN A 119 -0.34 10.63 -26.13
N PHE A 120 -1.14 10.10 -25.20
CA PHE A 120 -0.75 10.00 -23.78
C PHE A 120 0.30 8.92 -23.51
N PHE A 121 0.38 7.91 -24.38
CA PHE A 121 1.35 6.81 -24.27
C PHE A 121 2.61 7.07 -25.08
N ASP A 122 2.45 7.63 -26.28
CA ASP A 122 3.55 7.89 -27.20
C ASP A 122 4.36 9.13 -26.82
N ASN A 123 3.70 10.15 -26.23
CA ASN A 123 4.34 11.41 -25.89
C ASN A 123 4.17 11.77 -24.41
N LYS A 124 5.27 11.60 -23.65
CA LYS A 124 5.34 11.98 -22.23
C LYS A 124 4.97 13.44 -21.98
N ARG A 125 5.23 14.34 -22.94
CA ARG A 125 4.90 15.77 -22.81
C ARG A 125 3.39 15.99 -22.77
N GLU A 126 2.62 15.28 -23.58
CA GLU A 126 1.16 15.40 -23.61
C GLU A 126 0.55 14.90 -22.30
N ALA A 127 1.03 13.75 -21.80
CA ALA A 127 0.63 13.25 -20.49
C ALA A 127 0.97 14.24 -19.36
N PHE A 128 2.15 14.89 -19.42
CA PHE A 128 2.55 15.90 -18.44
C PHE A 128 1.68 17.17 -18.51
N ILE A 129 1.37 17.66 -19.71
CA ILE A 129 0.49 18.83 -19.89
C ILE A 129 -0.91 18.53 -19.34
N PHE A 130 -1.45 17.35 -19.66
CA PHE A 130 -2.72 16.88 -19.12
C PHE A 130 -2.69 16.84 -17.60
N ALA A 131 -1.68 16.18 -17.01
CA ALA A 131 -1.53 16.10 -15.56
C ALA A 131 -1.43 17.49 -14.91
N ARG A 132 -0.63 18.40 -15.48
CA ARG A 132 -0.47 19.77 -14.97
C ARG A 132 -1.76 20.59 -15.04
N LYS A 133 -2.61 20.33 -16.03
CA LYS A 133 -3.89 21.03 -16.23
C LYS A 133 -4.98 20.49 -15.31
N HIS A 134 -5.05 19.17 -15.15
CA HIS A 134 -6.20 18.49 -14.51
C HIS A 134 -5.91 17.94 -13.10
N LEU A 135 -4.64 17.77 -12.71
CA LEU A 135 -4.24 17.17 -11.42
C LEU A 135 -3.53 18.14 -10.48
N LYS A 136 -3.48 19.44 -10.80
CA LYS A 136 -2.64 20.44 -10.12
C LYS A 136 -2.99 20.71 -8.64
N ASN A 137 -4.20 20.31 -8.21
CA ASN A 137 -4.76 20.58 -6.89
C ASN A 137 -5.10 19.30 -6.09
N LEU A 138 -4.55 18.16 -6.52
CA LEU A 138 -4.66 16.89 -5.79
C LEU A 138 -3.48 16.68 -4.85
#